data_AF-A0A432FEA1-F1
#
_entry.id   AF-A0A432FEA1-F1
#
_cell.length_a   1.000
_cell.length_b   1.000
_cell.length_c   1.000
_cell.angle_alpha   90.00
_cell.angle_beta   90.00
_cell.angle_gamma   90.00
#
_symmetry.space_group_name_H-M   'P 1'
#
loop_
_entity.id
_entity.type
_entity.pdbx_description
1 polymer ?
#
loop_
_entity_poly.entity_id
_entity_poly.type
_entity_poly.pdbx_seq_one_letter_code
_entity_poly.pdbx_strand_id
1 'polypeptide(L)' 'MGETLKEFGKFLYNFALIIGGAGIVKPLVEGKGTEKSLIWGIPLFALLVICATALIFIGEKLNSKED' A
#
# COMPACT_ATOMS: atom_id res chain seq x y z
N MET A 1 -5.79 -14.00 -16.36
CA MET A 1 -6.34 -13.44 -15.08
C MET A 1 -5.31 -12.66 -14.25
N GLY A 2 -4.00 -12.83 -14.48
CA GLY A 2 -2.95 -12.14 -13.72
C GLY A 2 -2.90 -10.61 -13.88
N GLU A 3 -3.31 -10.09 -15.04
CA GLU A 3 -3.25 -8.65 -15.35
C GLU A 3 -4.20 -7.80 -14.49
N THR A 4 -5.44 -8.25 -14.29
CA THR A 4 -6.41 -7.59 -13.41
C THR A 4 -5.94 -7.59 -11.96
N LEU A 5 -5.30 -8.67 -11.51
CA LEU A 5 -4.75 -8.77 -10.15
C LEU A 5 -3.57 -7.81 -9.95
N LYS A 6 -2.75 -7.66 -11.00
CA LYS A 6 -1.62 -6.71 -11.03
C LYS A 6 -2.11 -5.26 -11.01
N GLU A 7 -3.14 -4.93 -11.79
CA GLU A 7 -3.77 -3.59 -11.76
C GLU A 7 -4.43 -3.29 -10.41
N PHE A 8 -5.15 -4.26 -9.84
CA PHE A 8 -5.75 -4.12 -8.52
C PHE A 8 -4.69 -3.92 -7.42
N GLY A 9 -3.58 -4.66 -7.49
CA GLY A 9 -2.44 -4.48 -6.60
C GLY A 9 -1.78 -3.11 -6.73
N LYS A 10 -1.62 -2.60 -7.96
CA LYS A 10 -1.14 -1.22 -8.19
C LYS A 10 -2.11 -0.17 -7.65
N PHE A 11 -3.41 -0.37 -7.81
CA PHE A 11 -4.43 0.53 -7.28
C PHE A 11 -4.38 0.56 -5.74
N LEU A 12 -4.32 -0.61 -5.10
CA LEU A 12 -4.15 -0.74 -3.65
C LEU A 12 -2.86 -0.08 -3.14
N TYR A 13 -1.75 -0.24 -3.86
CA TYR A 13 -0.49 0.42 -3.51
C TYR A 13 -0.60 1.94 -3.57
N ASN A 14 -1.22 2.47 -4.62
CA ASN A 14 -1.42 3.90 -4.80
C ASN A 14 -2.38 4.46 -3.72
N PHE A 15 -3.44 3.71 -3.40
CA PHE A 15 -4.37 4.05 -2.33
C PHE A 15 -3.68 4.05 -0.96
N ALA A 16 -2.80 3.07 -0.69
CA ALA A 16 -1.99 3.03 0.51
C ALA A 16 -1.07 4.25 0.61
N LEU A 17 -0.42 4.66 -0.49
CA LEU A 17 0.40 5.87 -0.53
C LEU A 17 -0.39 7.15 -0.22
N ILE A 18 -1.62 7.26 -0.74
CA ILE A 18 -2.49 8.41 -0.44
C ILE A 18 -2.86 8.44 1.05
N ILE A 19 -3.24 7.30 1.62
CA ILE A 19 -3.58 7.19 3.05
C ILE A 19 -2.35 7.44 3.92
N GLY A 20 -1.20 6.88 3.59
CA GLY A 20 0.06 7.12 4.28
C GLY A 20 0.48 8.60 4.17
N GLY A 21 0.32 9.21 3.01
CA GLY A 21 0.56 10.64 2.79
C GLY A 21 -0.34 11.52 3.66
N ALA A 22 -1.64 11.26 3.68
CA ALA A 22 -2.61 12.07 4.42
C ALA A 22 -2.59 11.80 5.94
N GLY A 23 -2.39 10.55 6.35
CA GLY A 23 -2.50 10.11 7.75
C GLY A 23 -1.17 10.02 8.50
N ILE A 24 -0.04 9.95 7.78
CA ILE A 24 1.31 9.87 8.37
C ILE A 24 2.13 11.10 7.97
N VAL A 25 2.36 11.32 6.66
CA VAL A 25 3.27 12.37 6.18
C VAL A 25 2.76 13.76 6.52
N LYS A 26 1.49 14.07 6.22
CA LYS A 26 0.88 15.38 6.48
C LYS A 26 0.94 15.79 7.97
N PRO A 27 0.48 14.98 8.94
CA PRO A 27 0.61 15.33 10.35
C PRO A 27 2.06 15.37 10.86
N LEU A 28 2.98 14.59 10.27
CA LEU A 28 4.42 14.70 10.55
C LEU A 28 4.99 16.04 10.12
N VAL A 29 4.69 16.47 8.90
CA VAL A 29 5.18 17.74 8.32
C VAL A 29 4.57 18.95 9.03
N GLU A 30 3.31 18.86 9.46
CA GLU A 30 2.65 19.91 10.24
C GLU A 30 3.08 19.95 11.73
N GLY A 31 3.94 19.03 12.18
CA GLY A 31 4.37 18.94 13.58
C GLY A 31 3.24 18.58 14.57
N LYS A 32 2.07 18.20 14.06
CA LYS A 32 0.87 17.81 14.83
C LYS A 32 0.70 16.29 14.89
N GLY A 33 1.78 15.55 14.64
CA GLY A 33 1.84 14.10 14.71
C GLY A 33 1.45 13.62 16.11
N THR A 34 0.16 13.36 16.29
CA THR A 34 -0.34 12.78 17.54
C THR A 34 0.31 11.40 17.63
N GLU A 35 1.16 11.15 18.64
CA GLU A 35 1.98 9.93 18.76
C GLU A 35 1.16 8.65 18.51
N LYS A 36 -0.10 8.62 18.95
CA LYS A 36 -1.04 7.51 18.70
C LYS A 36 -1.32 7.24 17.22
N SER A 37 -1.47 8.25 16.38
CA SER A 37 -1.73 8.10 14.94
C SER A 37 -0.50 7.61 14.19
N LEU A 38 0.69 7.94 14.70
CA LEU A 38 1.97 7.51 14.12
C LEU A 38 2.28 6.05 14.47
N ILE A 39 2.08 5.67 15.73
CA ILE A 39 2.33 4.30 16.21
C ILE A 39 1.41 3.28 15.53
N TRP A 40 0.15 3.63 15.27
CA TRP A 40 -0.79 2.73 14.58
C TRP A 40 -0.79 2.91 13.06
N GLY A 41 -0.53 4.12 12.56
CA GLY A 41 -0.54 4.44 11.15
C GLY A 41 0.62 3.79 10.39
N ILE A 42 1.85 3.85 10.94
CA ILE A 42 3.04 3.25 10.30
C ILE A 42 2.89 1.75 10.06
N PRO A 43 2.59 0.91 11.07
CA PRO A 43 2.48 -0.53 10.86
C PRO A 43 1.30 -0.90 9.96
N LEU A 44 0.17 -0.18 10.04
CA LEU A 44 -0.97 -0.40 9.15
C LEU A 44 -0.61 -0.07 7.69
N PHE A 45 0.09 1.04 7.46
CA PHE A 45 0.58 1.42 6.14
C PHE A 45 1.59 0.39 5.60
N ALA A 46 2.55 -0.04 6.42
CA ALA A 46 3.50 -1.08 6.05
C ALA A 46 2.80 -2.39 5.66
N LEU A 47 1.77 -2.78 6.40
CA LEU A 47 0.97 -3.98 6.11
C LEU A 47 0.22 -3.85 4.77
N LEU A 48 -0.40 -2.69 4.50
CA LEU A 48 -1.06 -2.41 3.23
C LEU A 48 -0.09 -2.44 2.04
N VAL A 49 1.10 -1.87 2.21
CA VAL A 49 2.15 -1.90 1.18
C VAL A 49 2.62 -3.33 0.91
N ILE A 50 2.81 -4.14 1.95
CA ILE A 50 3.19 -5.57 1.80
C ILE A 50 2.08 -6.33 1.08
N CYS A 51 0.82 -6.17 1.47
CA CYS A 51 -0.32 -6.81 0.80
C CYS A 51 -0.42 -6.40 -0.68
N ALA A 52 -0.29 -5.12 -0.98
CA ALA A 52 -0.33 -4.61 -2.35
C ALA A 52 0.82 -5.19 -3.20
N THR A 53 2.03 -5.24 -2.62
CA THR A 53 3.21 -5.83 -3.29
C THR A 53 3.02 -7.32 -3.53
N ALA A 54 2.49 -8.06 -2.56
CA ALA A 54 2.18 -9.48 -2.72
C ALA A 54 1.14 -9.73 -3.82
N LEU A 55 0.09 -8.91 -3.90
CA LEU A 55 -0.91 -8.96 -4.97
C LEU A 55 -0.30 -8.71 -6.35
N ILE A 56 0.57 -7.71 -6.48
CA ILE A 56 1.30 -7.43 -7.73
C ILE A 56 2.16 -8.64 -8.11
N PHE A 57 2.92 -9.19 -7.17
CA PHE A 57 3.83 -10.31 -7.42
C PHE A 57 3.08 -11.60 -7.78
N ILE A 58 1.96 -11.88 -7.12
CA ILE A 58 1.07 -13.00 -7.46
C ILE A 58 0.45 -12.78 -8.84
N GLY A 59 0.01 -11.56 -9.15
CA GLY A 59 -0.50 -11.20 -10.47
C GLY A 59 0.52 -11.40 -11.59
N GLU A 60 1.77 -10.97 -11.37
CA GLU A 60 2.89 -11.23 -12.29
C GLU A 60 3.17 -12.73 -12.46
N LYS A 61 3.23 -13.47 -11.36
CA LYS A 61 3.50 -14.91 -11.38
C LYS A 61 2.38 -15.70 -12.06
N LEU A 62 1.13 -15.26 -11.96
CA LEU A 62 0.00 -15.85 -12.68
C LEU A 62 0.07 -15.53 -14.17
N ASN A 63 0.44 -14.30 -14.55
CA ASN A 63 0.57 -13.93 -15.95
C ASN A 63 1.69 -14.72 -16.65
N SER A 64 2.86 -14.85 -16.02
CA SER A 64 3.97 -15.64 -16.55
C SER A 64 3.74 -17.16 -16.58
N LYS A 65 2.61 -17.67 -16.08
CA LYS A 65 2.21 -19.08 -16.22
C LYS A 65 1.10 -19.28 -17.26
N GLU A 66 0.48 -18.20 -17.72
CA GLU A 66 -0.57 -18.20 -18.74
C GLU A 66 0.04 -18.11 -20.17
N ASP A 67 1.28 -17.61 -20.29
CA ASP A 67 2.17 -17.69 -21.46
C ASP A 67 3.07 -18.94 -21.43
#